data_AF-A0A1G3K5R3-F1
#
_entry.id   AF-A0A1G3K5R3-F1
#
_cell.length_a   1.000
_cell.length_b   1.000
_cell.length_c   1.000
_cell.angle_alpha   90.00
_cell.angle_beta   90.00
_cell.angle_gamma   90.00
#
_symmetry.space_group_name_H-M   'P 1'
#
loop_
_entity.id
_entity.type
_entity.pdbx_description
1 polymer ?
#
loop_
_entity_poly.entity_id
_entity_poly.type
_entity_poly.pdbx_seq_one_letter_code
_entity_poly.pdbx_strand_id
1 'polypeptide(L)'
;MKRASMIAAVGLSLTLAACGGKGDDKLGEQVQEAAENKADKMDAMADNMSGTPEDMMQANADATREAGDAKEEAIDDSDINAEALTPSERAKIINGN
;
A
#
# COMPACT_ATOMS: atom_id res chain seq x y z
N MET A 1 29.82 -10.96 1.36
CA MET A 1 28.79 -11.99 1.59
C MET A 1 27.60 -11.60 0.75
N LYS A 2 27.21 -12.44 -0.23
CA LYS A 2 26.04 -12.18 -1.08
C LYS A 2 24.79 -12.23 -0.19
N ARG A 3 24.22 -11.07 0.13
CA ARG A 3 22.92 -11.01 0.78
C ARG A 3 21.88 -11.11 -0.33
N ALA A 4 21.16 -12.23 -0.29
CA ALA A 4 20.04 -12.50 -1.15
C ALA A 4 18.95 -11.48 -0.81
N SER A 5 18.70 -10.51 -1.67
CA SER A 5 17.46 -9.74 -1.60
C SER A 5 16.39 -10.58 -2.25
N MET A 6 15.52 -11.11 -1.39
CA MET A 6 14.35 -11.89 -1.76
C MET A 6 13.49 -11.08 -2.72
N ILE A 7 13.23 -11.68 -3.88
CA ILE A 7 12.11 -11.36 -4.73
C ILE A 7 10.84 -11.68 -3.92
N ALA A 8 9.97 -10.70 -3.72
CA ALA A 8 8.58 -10.93 -3.38
C ALA A 8 7.70 -10.20 -4.40
N ALA A 9 7.68 -10.73 -5.63
CA ALA A 9 6.60 -10.47 -6.57
C ALA A 9 5.48 -11.48 -6.25
N VAL A 10 4.48 -11.04 -5.50
CA VAL A 10 3.25 -11.79 -5.17
C VAL A 10 2.17 -10.73 -4.98
N GLY A 11 1.07 -10.63 -5.70
CA GLY A 11 0.58 -11.25 -6.91
C GLY A 11 -0.69 -10.45 -7.23
N LEU A 12 -0.80 -9.90 -8.45
CA LEU A 12 -1.98 -9.15 -8.89
C LEU A 12 -3.18 -10.09 -9.01
N SER A 13 -3.88 -10.35 -7.90
CA SER A 13 -5.17 -11.03 -7.90
C SER A 13 -6.26 -10.07 -8.36
N LEU A 14 -6.34 -9.88 -9.68
CA LEU A 14 -7.35 -9.14 -10.45
C LEU A 14 -8.79 -9.71 -10.35
N THR A 15 -9.19 -10.35 -9.26
CA THR A 15 -10.47 -11.06 -9.22
C THR A 15 -11.13 -11.08 -7.85
N LEU A 16 -11.73 -9.97 -7.43
CA LEU A 16 -12.95 -10.06 -6.61
C LEU A 16 -13.92 -8.88 -6.79
N ALA A 17 -14.17 -8.49 -8.04
CA ALA A 17 -15.36 -7.71 -8.39
C ALA A 17 -16.66 -8.54 -8.31
N ALA A 18 -16.81 -9.42 -7.31
CA ALA A 18 -17.95 -10.30 -7.19
C ALA A 18 -18.46 -10.36 -5.73
N CYS A 19 -19.56 -9.63 -5.51
CA CYS A 19 -20.46 -9.63 -4.35
C CYS A 19 -20.10 -8.76 -3.12
N GLY A 20 -20.46 -7.48 -3.17
CA GLY A 20 -21.32 -6.93 -2.12
C GLY A 20 -20.82 -5.80 -1.21
N GLY A 21 -19.62 -5.24 -1.38
CA GLY A 21 -19.16 -4.05 -0.64
C GLY A 21 -19.66 -2.73 -1.25
N LYS A 22 -19.83 -1.67 -0.45
CA LYS A 22 -20.21 -0.30 -0.89
C LYS A 22 -19.03 0.44 -1.56
N GLY A 23 -18.26 -0.27 -2.37
CA GLY A 23 -17.06 0.22 -3.04
C GLY A 23 -15.84 0.41 -2.12
N ASP A 24 -15.95 0.06 -0.85
CA ASP A 24 -14.89 0.03 0.16
C ASP A 24 -13.73 -0.86 -0.24
N ASP A 25 -13.98 -2.06 -0.79
CA ASP A 25 -12.93 -2.98 -1.26
C ASP A 25 -11.97 -2.28 -2.26
N LYS A 26 -12.54 -1.55 -3.22
CA LYS A 26 -11.76 -0.80 -4.23
C LYS A 26 -11.05 0.42 -3.66
N LEU A 27 -11.59 1.00 -2.58
CA LEU A 27 -10.97 2.13 -1.92
C LEU A 27 -9.79 1.66 -1.05
N GLY A 28 -9.94 0.54 -0.36
CA GLY A 28 -8.89 -0.16 0.37
C GLY A 28 -7.74 -0.54 -0.55
N GLU A 29 -8.03 -1.22 -1.67
CA GLU A 29 -7.01 -1.56 -2.68
C GLU A 29 -6.24 -0.33 -3.17
N GLN A 30 -6.92 0.80 -3.44
CA GLN A 30 -6.25 2.03 -3.88
C GLN A 30 -5.34 2.64 -2.80
N VAL A 31 -5.69 2.48 -1.52
CA VAL A 31 -4.88 2.93 -0.39
C VAL A 31 -3.63 2.07 -0.26
N GLN A 32 -3.78 0.75 -0.35
CA GLN A 32 -2.67 -0.19 -0.37
C GLN A 32 -1.74 0.11 -1.55
N GLU A 33 -2.27 0.23 -2.77
CA GLU A 33 -1.49 0.52 -3.97
C GLU A 33 -0.74 1.86 -3.85
N ALA A 34 -1.36 2.90 -3.25
CA ALA A 34 -0.68 4.16 -3.02
C ALA A 34 0.49 4.04 -2.02
N ALA A 35 0.33 3.21 -0.98
CA ALA A 35 1.38 2.91 -0.02
C ALA A 35 2.51 2.07 -0.64
N GLU A 36 2.18 1.03 -1.42
CA GLU A 36 3.16 0.24 -2.18
C GLU A 36 3.98 1.09 -3.14
N ASN A 37 3.32 1.93 -3.96
CA ASN A 37 4.01 2.84 -4.87
C ASN A 37 4.94 3.83 -4.15
N LYS A 38 4.65 4.17 -2.90
CA LYS A 38 5.51 5.01 -2.07
C LYS A 38 6.69 4.21 -1.51
N ALA A 39 6.44 2.99 -1.03
CA ALA A 39 7.47 2.08 -0.54
C ALA A 39 8.45 1.69 -1.66
N ASP A 40 7.98 1.42 -2.88
CA ASP A 40 8.82 1.09 -4.03
C ASP A 40 9.76 2.23 -4.41
N LYS A 41 9.32 3.49 -4.24
CA LYS A 41 10.21 4.64 -4.40
C LYS A 41 11.28 4.69 -3.31
N MET A 42 10.96 4.30 -2.08
CA MET A 42 11.95 4.21 -1.00
C MET A 42 12.95 3.09 -1.26
N ASP A 43 12.51 1.93 -1.73
CA ASP A 43 13.41 0.84 -2.10
C ASP A 43 14.32 1.21 -3.27
N ALA A 44 13.77 1.85 -4.31
CA ALA A 44 14.59 2.37 -5.41
C ALA A 44 15.62 3.43 -4.93
N MET A 45 15.31 4.19 -3.87
CA MET A 45 16.29 5.08 -3.24
C MET A 45 17.32 4.28 -2.42
N ALA A 46 16.89 3.25 -1.70
CA ALA A 46 17.75 2.37 -0.92
C ALA A 46 18.78 1.63 -1.78
N ASP A 47 18.40 1.23 -3.00
CA ASP A 47 19.28 0.59 -3.99
C ASP A 47 20.50 1.45 -4.37
N ASN A 48 20.39 2.78 -4.21
CA ASN A 48 21.48 3.73 -4.43
C ASN A 48 22.30 4.02 -3.16
N MET A 49 21.96 3.39 -2.04
CA MET A 49 22.61 3.52 -0.74
C MET A 49 23.42 2.27 -0.40
N SER A 50 24.14 2.29 0.71
CA SER A 50 24.80 1.10 1.24
C SER A 50 24.96 1.17 2.76
N GLY A 51 24.93 0.02 3.42
CA GLY A 51 25.14 -0.07 4.87
C GLY A 51 23.93 0.46 5.64
N THR A 52 24.16 1.08 6.80
CA THR A 52 23.07 1.50 7.70
C THR A 52 21.99 2.39 7.05
N PRO A 53 22.31 3.34 6.16
CA PRO A 53 21.28 4.12 5.45
C PRO A 53 20.38 3.28 4.52
N GLU A 54 20.92 2.25 3.86
CA GLU A 54 20.15 1.31 3.05
C GLU A 54 19.17 0.54 3.94
N ASP A 55 19.67 -0.05 5.03
CA ASP A 55 18.84 -0.81 5.98
C ASP A 55 17.71 0.06 6.56
N MET A 56 18.01 1.32 6.90
CA MET A 56 17.00 2.26 7.40
C MET A 56 15.97 2.63 6.35
N MET A 57 16.38 2.79 5.08
CA MET A 57 15.45 3.14 4.02
C MET A 57 14.50 1.98 3.69
N GLN A 58 15.03 0.75 3.63
CA GLN A 58 14.22 -0.46 3.48
C GLN A 58 13.24 -0.63 4.64
N ALA A 59 13.68 -0.42 5.88
CA ALA A 59 12.78 -0.48 7.04
C ALA A 59 11.65 0.58 6.98
N ASN A 60 11.91 1.76 6.40
CA ASN A 60 10.87 2.76 6.18
C ASN A 60 9.91 2.36 5.04
N ALA A 61 10.42 1.70 4.00
CA ALA A 61 9.61 1.15 2.91
C ALA A 61 8.64 0.10 3.47
N ASP A 62 9.16 -0.85 4.26
CA ASP A 62 8.36 -1.90 4.89
C ASP A 62 7.29 -1.33 5.83
N ALA A 63 7.66 -0.39 6.70
CA ALA A 63 6.70 0.28 7.57
C ALA A 63 5.63 1.06 6.78
N THR A 64 5.98 1.55 5.58
CA THR A 64 5.01 2.22 4.70
C THR A 64 4.03 1.21 4.10
N ARG A 65 4.50 0.02 3.69
CA ARG A 65 3.63 -1.06 3.18
C ARG A 65 2.68 -1.55 4.27
N GLU A 66 3.21 -1.88 5.45
CA GLU A 66 2.43 -2.35 6.58
C GLU A 66 1.36 -1.32 7.02
N ALA A 67 1.69 -0.02 6.97
CA ALA A 67 0.71 1.04 7.23
C ALA A 67 -0.36 1.15 6.14
N GLY A 68 -0.05 0.77 4.89
CA GLY A 68 -1.00 0.68 3.78
C GLY A 68 -1.95 -0.49 3.96
N ASP A 69 -1.42 -1.68 4.23
CA ASP A 69 -2.18 -2.90 4.49
C ASP A 69 -3.13 -2.71 5.68
N ALA A 70 -2.63 -2.18 6.81
CA ALA A 70 -3.47 -1.92 7.98
C ALA A 70 -4.58 -0.88 7.71
N LYS A 71 -4.40 0.02 6.74
CA LYS A 71 -5.44 0.97 6.33
C LYS A 71 -6.45 0.33 5.39
N GLU A 72 -6.00 -0.55 4.50
CA GLU A 72 -6.87 -1.33 3.62
C GLU A 72 -7.80 -2.22 4.44
N GLU A 73 -7.25 -3.01 5.38
CA GLU A 73 -8.03 -3.82 6.32
C GLU A 73 -8.99 -2.94 7.13
N ALA A 74 -8.55 -1.78 7.62
CA ALA A 74 -9.42 -0.88 8.36
C ALA A 74 -10.57 -0.32 7.51
N ILE A 75 -10.38 -0.11 6.20
CA ILE A 75 -11.43 0.38 5.28
C ILE A 75 -12.43 -0.73 4.97
N ASP A 76 -11.93 -1.95 4.73
CA ASP A 76 -12.75 -3.16 4.56
C ASP A 76 -13.62 -3.41 5.81
N ASP A 77 -13.02 -3.34 7.01
CA ASP A 77 -13.71 -3.56 8.28
C ASP A 77 -14.73 -2.47 8.64
N SER A 78 -14.60 -1.25 8.11
CA SER A 78 -15.40 -0.09 8.55
C SER A 78 -16.68 0.18 7.76
N ASP A 79 -17.11 -0.74 6.88
CA ASP A 79 -18.35 -0.63 6.08
C ASP A 79 -18.45 0.73 5.34
N ILE A 80 -17.30 1.33 4.99
CA ILE A 80 -17.23 2.68 4.44
C ILE A 80 -17.97 2.69 3.11
N ASN A 81 -18.98 3.55 3.00
CA ASN A 81 -19.63 3.78 1.72
C ASN A 81 -18.74 4.64 0.81
N ALA A 82 -17.76 4.02 0.16
CA ALA A 82 -16.85 4.70 -0.76
C ALA A 82 -17.57 5.34 -1.97
N GLU A 83 -18.74 4.82 -2.32
CA GLU A 83 -19.61 5.40 -3.37
C GLU A 83 -20.26 6.72 -2.94
N ALA A 84 -20.53 6.89 -1.64
CA ALA A 84 -21.07 8.13 -1.08
C ALA A 84 -20.00 9.23 -0.93
N LEU A 85 -18.72 8.88 -1.00
CA LEU A 85 -17.62 9.85 -0.93
C LEU A 85 -17.48 10.62 -2.25
N THR A 86 -17.17 11.91 -2.14
CA THR A 86 -16.72 12.69 -3.27
C THR A 86 -15.34 12.21 -3.76
N PRO A 87 -14.96 12.47 -5.02
CA PRO A 87 -13.61 12.16 -5.50
C PRO A 87 -12.50 12.78 -4.64
N SER A 88 -12.75 13.97 -4.08
CA SER A 88 -11.81 14.64 -3.18
C SER A 88 -11.65 13.86 -1.88
N GLU A 89 -12.74 13.41 -1.25
CA GLU A 89 -12.69 12.64 -0.01
C GLU A 89 -12.01 11.29 -0.19
N ARG A 90 -12.28 10.57 -1.29
CA ARG A 90 -11.53 9.35 -1.63
C ARG A 90 -10.05 9.62 -1.79
N ALA A 91 -9.67 10.68 -2.49
CA ALA A 91 -8.26 11.03 -2.68
C ALA A 91 -7.56 11.36 -1.36
N LYS A 92 -8.26 11.95 -0.38
CA LYS A 92 -7.69 12.18 0.97
C LYS A 92 -7.43 10.87 1.71
N ILE A 93 -8.35 9.92 1.62
CA ILE A 93 -8.19 8.60 2.23
C ILE A 93 -7.01 7.85 1.60
N ILE A 94 -6.94 7.84 0.26
CA ILE A 94 -5.88 7.18 -0.52
C ILE A 94 -4.50 7.79 -0.23
N ASN A 95 -4.40 9.13 -0.22
CA ASN A 95 -3.10 9.81 -0.07
C ASN A 95 -2.74 10.14 1.39
N GLY A 96 -3.65 9.94 2.33
CA GLY A 96 -3.45 10.22 3.75
C GLY A 96 -3.32 11.70 4.14
N ASN A 97 -3.90 12.64 3.36
CA ASN A 97 -3.81 14.10 3.56
C ASN A 97 -5.17 14.79 3.60
#